data_AF-A0A7W9DGT3-F1
#
_entry.id   AF-A0A7W9DGT3-F1
#
_cell.length_a   1.000
_cell.length_b   1.000
_cell.length_c   1.000
_cell.angle_alpha   90.00
_cell.angle_beta   90.00
_cell.angle_gamma   90.00
#
_symmetry.space_group_name_H-M   'P 1'
#
loop_
_entity.id
_entity.type
_entity.pdbx_description
1 polymer ?
#
loop_
_entity_poly.entity_id
_entity_poly.type
_entity_poly.pdbx_seq_one_letter_code
_entity_poly.pdbx_strand_id
1 'polypeptide(L)'
;MQKIQHPSNNAVLGAPAGWDQAELPCNALPITRTHVGDLPAVVSYWRPDAEELASLNAGGAIRLWVVGATMPPVSLSVELA
;
A
#
# COMPACT_ATOMS: atom_id res chain seq x y z
N MET A 1 2.04 9.40 1.97
CA MET A 1 1.15 8.89 3.01
C MET A 1 1.91 7.95 3.92
N GLN A 2 1.60 7.96 5.21
CA GLN A 2 2.23 7.09 6.21
C GLN A 2 1.53 5.73 6.24
N LYS A 3 2.28 4.63 6.11
CA LYS A 3 1.74 3.27 6.35
C LYS A 3 1.34 3.14 7.82
N ILE A 4 0.22 2.48 8.08
CA ILE A 4 -0.28 2.24 9.44
C ILE A 4 -0.53 0.76 9.68
N GLN A 5 -0.44 0.35 10.94
CA GLN A 5 -0.91 -0.96 11.36
C GLN A 5 -2.41 -0.90 11.59
N HIS A 6 -3.13 -1.88 11.03
CA HIS A 6 -4.56 -2.05 11.18
C HIS A 6 -4.84 -3.34 11.97
N PRO A 7 -5.89 -3.39 12.82
CA PRO A 7 -6.23 -4.59 13.60
C PRO A 7 -6.40 -5.87 12.77
N SER A 8 -6.74 -5.74 11.48
CA SER A 8 -6.89 -6.90 10.58
C SER A 8 -5.57 -7.43 10.01
N ASN A 9 -4.44 -6.73 10.17
CA ASN A 9 -3.18 -7.18 9.59
C ASN A 9 -2.76 -8.52 10.17
N ASN A 10 -2.38 -9.46 9.30
CA ASN A 10 -2.04 -10.83 9.65
C ASN A 10 -0.71 -11.30 9.04
N ALA A 11 0.01 -10.40 8.35
CA ALA A 11 1.29 -10.67 7.75
C ALA A 11 2.11 -9.38 7.55
N VAL A 12 3.38 -9.55 7.19
CA VAL A 12 4.29 -8.46 6.83
C VAL A 12 4.97 -8.82 5.52
N LEU A 13 4.98 -7.89 4.57
CA LEU A 13 5.83 -7.97 3.38
C LEU A 13 7.15 -7.27 3.68
N GLY A 14 8.25 -8.02 3.59
CA GLY A 14 9.61 -7.49 3.70
C GLY A 14 10.18 -7.11 2.34
N ALA A 15 11.43 -6.67 2.35
CA ALA A 15 12.18 -6.43 1.12
C ALA A 15 12.31 -7.73 0.29
N PRO A 16 12.33 -7.63 -1.06
CA PRO A 16 12.60 -8.77 -1.92
C PRO A 16 13.93 -9.46 -1.62
N ALA A 17 14.06 -10.73 -2.03
CA ALA A 17 15.34 -11.43 -1.92
C ALA A 17 16.41 -10.73 -2.77
N GLY A 18 17.60 -10.51 -2.19
CA GLY A 18 18.71 -9.82 -2.85
C GLY A 18 18.58 -8.29 -2.93
N TRP A 19 17.58 -7.69 -2.25
CA TRP A 19 17.39 -6.25 -2.24
C TRP A 19 18.51 -5.50 -1.50
N ASP A 20 19.09 -4.49 -2.15
CA ASP A 20 20.08 -3.60 -1.53
C ASP A 20 19.39 -2.47 -0.76
N GLN A 21 19.43 -2.57 0.57
CA GLN A 21 18.86 -1.57 1.47
C GLN A 21 19.65 -0.26 1.50
N ALA A 22 20.94 -0.27 1.11
CA ALA A 22 21.79 0.91 1.08
C ALA A 22 21.53 1.76 -0.18
N GLU A 23 21.21 1.12 -1.31
CA GLU A 23 20.84 1.81 -2.54
C GLU A 23 19.42 2.41 -2.44
N LEU A 24 18.43 1.61 -2.02
CA LEU A 24 17.05 2.06 -1.90
C LEU A 24 16.37 1.41 -0.67
N PRO A 25 16.12 2.17 0.41
CA PRO A 25 15.48 1.60 1.60
C PRO A 25 14.09 1.02 1.31
N CYS A 26 13.92 -0.28 1.56
CA CYS A 26 12.66 -1.00 1.44
C CYS A 26 12.18 -1.43 2.83
N ASN A 27 11.30 -0.62 3.41
CA ASN A 27 10.75 -0.85 4.74
C ASN A 27 9.65 -1.91 4.70
N ALA A 28 9.56 -2.71 5.77
CA ALA A 28 8.52 -3.71 5.95
C ALA A 28 7.10 -3.08 5.91
N LEU A 29 6.16 -3.75 5.27
CA LEU A 29 4.76 -3.32 5.13
C LEU A 29 3.82 -4.29 5.84
N PRO A 30 3.13 -3.86 6.91
CA PRO A 30 2.03 -4.63 7.49
C PRO A 30 0.89 -4.79 6.49
N ILE A 31 0.39 -6.01 6.34
CA ILE A 31 -0.65 -6.35 5.39
C ILE A 31 -1.69 -7.30 5.98
N THR A 32 -2.86 -7.33 5.34
CA THR A 32 -3.87 -8.39 5.50
C THR A 32 -3.89 -9.24 4.24
N ARG A 33 -3.57 -10.53 4.35
CA ARG A 33 -3.91 -11.52 3.31
C ARG A 33 -5.38 -11.86 3.42
N THR A 34 -6.11 -11.73 2.32
CA THR A 34 -7.57 -11.91 2.24
C THR A 34 -7.96 -12.43 0.84
N HIS A 35 -9.25 -12.39 0.50
CA HIS A 35 -9.76 -12.69 -0.84
C HIS A 35 -10.73 -11.60 -1.33
N VAL A 36 -10.82 -11.45 -2.65
CA VAL A 36 -11.89 -10.71 -3.34
C VAL A 36 -12.65 -11.73 -4.20
N GLY A 37 -13.83 -12.14 -3.74
CA GLY A 37 -14.45 -13.37 -4.25
C GLY A 37 -13.53 -14.57 -3.96
N ASP A 38 -13.25 -15.37 -4.98
CA ASP A 38 -12.35 -16.52 -4.88
C ASP A 38 -10.87 -16.19 -5.14
N LEU A 39 -10.55 -14.92 -5.46
CA LEU A 39 -9.18 -14.51 -5.80
C LEU A 39 -8.40 -14.09 -4.55
N PRO A 40 -7.18 -14.59 -4.31
CA PRO A 40 -6.35 -14.15 -3.19
C PRO A 40 -5.91 -12.70 -3.38
N ALA A 41 -5.97 -11.92 -2.31
CA ALA A 41 -5.68 -10.49 -2.30
C ALA A 41 -4.84 -10.09 -1.08
N VAL A 42 -4.21 -8.92 -1.18
CA VAL A 42 -3.42 -8.32 -0.11
C VAL A 42 -3.85 -6.87 0.08
N VAL A 43 -4.11 -6.47 1.33
CA VAL A 43 -4.52 -5.11 1.69
C VAL A 43 -3.47 -4.46 2.59
N SER A 44 -3.12 -3.22 2.29
CA SER A 44 -2.27 -2.35 3.13
C SER A 44 -3.00 -1.04 3.45
N TYR A 45 -2.75 -0.47 4.62
CA TYR A 45 -3.45 0.73 5.09
C TYR A 45 -2.49 1.91 5.19
N TRP A 46 -2.96 3.06 4.72
CA TRP A 46 -2.19 4.29 4.64
C TRP A 46 -3.03 5.43 5.19
N ARG A 47 -2.40 6.32 5.96
CA ARG A 47 -3.03 7.51 6.51
C ARG A 47 -2.38 8.75 5.89
N PRO A 48 -3.15 9.64 5.24
CA PRO A 48 -2.63 10.92 4.82
C PRO A 48 -2.38 11.82 6.03
N ASP A 49 -1.38 12.69 5.93
CA ASP A 49 -1.25 13.83 6.84
C ASP A 49 -2.20 14.97 6.43
N ALA A 50 -2.14 16.11 7.13
CA ALA A 50 -3.03 17.23 6.89
C ALA A 50 -2.83 17.89 5.51
N GLU A 51 -1.59 17.94 5.00
CA GLU A 51 -1.26 18.54 3.70
C GLU A 51 -1.69 17.62 2.57
N GLU A 52 -1.43 16.31 2.71
CA GLU A 52 -1.90 15.28 1.79
C GLU A 52 -3.42 15.24 1.74
N LEU A 53 -4.10 15.33 2.88
CA LEU A 53 -5.56 15.36 2.94
C LEU A 53 -6.15 16.63 2.28
N ALA A 54 -5.52 17.79 2.47
CA ALA A 54 -5.91 19.02 1.77
C ALA A 54 -5.77 18.87 0.26
N SER A 55 -4.71 18.22 -0.22
CA SER A 55 -4.49 17.92 -1.63
C SER A 55 -5.56 16.97 -2.19
N LEU A 56 -5.92 15.93 -1.44
CA LEU A 56 -7.01 15.02 -1.81
C LEU A 56 -8.36 15.75 -1.86
N ASN A 57 -8.67 16.59 -0.88
CA ASN A 57 -9.91 17.38 -0.83
C ASN A 57 -9.99 18.41 -1.98
N ALA A 58 -8.85 18.86 -2.49
CA ALA A 58 -8.76 19.71 -3.68
C ALA A 58 -8.90 18.93 -5.02
N GLY A 59 -9.18 17.62 -4.97
CA GLY A 59 -9.31 16.75 -6.14
C GLY A 59 -7.99 16.14 -6.62
N GLY A 60 -6.93 16.21 -5.82
CA GLY A 60 -5.66 15.54 -6.10
C GLY A 60 -5.80 14.03 -6.15
N ALA A 61 -5.02 13.37 -7.02
CA ALA A 61 -5.05 11.92 -7.19
C ALA A 61 -4.02 11.20 -6.32
N ILE A 62 -4.34 9.97 -5.90
CA ILE A 62 -3.37 9.05 -5.29
C ILE A 62 -2.57 8.37 -6.41
N ARG A 63 -1.24 8.42 -6.32
CA ARG A 63 -0.34 7.71 -7.24
C ARG A 63 0.29 6.50 -6.56
N LEU A 64 0.04 5.31 -7.10
CA LEU A 64 0.72 4.07 -6.69
C LEU A 64 1.88 3.77 -7.65
N TRP A 65 3.08 3.60 -7.09
CA TRP A 65 4.23 3.06 -7.82
C TRP A 65 4.48 1.63 -7.39
N VAL A 66 4.63 0.72 -8.35
CA VAL A 66 5.11 -0.64 -8.09
C VAL A 66 6.41 -0.82 -8.84
N VAL A 67 7.47 -1.01 -8.07
CA VAL A 67 8.86 -1.08 -8.58
C VAL A 67 9.26 -2.54 -8.68
N GLY A 68 9.64 -3.01 -9.88
CA GLY A 68 10.05 -4.40 -10.14
C GLY A 68 9.31 -5.03 -11.34
N ALA A 69 9.60 -6.31 -11.62
CA ALA A 69 9.12 -7.02 -12.81
C ALA A 69 7.65 -7.50 -12.74
N THR A 70 7.06 -7.59 -11.55
CA THR A 70 5.64 -7.93 -11.40
C THR A 70 4.95 -7.10 -10.33
N MET A 71 3.91 -6.40 -10.76
CA MET A 71 2.81 -5.92 -9.94
C MET A 71 1.78 -7.07 -9.85
N PRO A 72 1.63 -7.82 -8.73
CA PRO A 72 0.49 -8.73 -8.56
C PRO A 72 -0.82 -7.92 -8.52
N PRO A 73 -2.00 -8.54 -8.72
CA PRO A 73 -3.26 -7.81 -8.86
C PRO A 73 -3.47 -6.77 -7.74
N VAL A 74 -3.67 -5.51 -8.15
CA VAL A 74 -3.89 -4.34 -7.28
C VAL A 74 -5.31 -3.81 -7.44
N SER A 75 -5.91 -3.33 -6.35
CA SER A 75 -7.10 -2.46 -6.40
C SER A 75 -6.96 -1.34 -5.37
N LEU A 76 -7.28 -0.13 -5.81
CA LEU A 76 -7.38 1.10 -5.03
C LEU A 76 -8.76 1.68 -5.34
N SER A 77 -9.51 2.08 -4.31
CA SER A 77 -10.76 2.81 -4.52
C SER A 77 -10.89 3.97 -3.53
N VAL A 78 -11.43 5.08 -4.04
CA VAL A 78 -12.02 6.16 -3.26
C VAL A 78 -13.50 6.17 -3.65
N GLU A 79 -14.39 6.09 -2.68
CA GLU A 79 -15.84 6.16 -2.90
C GLU A 79 -16.23 7.63 -3.13
N LEU A 80 -17.00 7.90 -4.19
CA LEU A 80 -17.54 9.22 -4.51
C LEU A 80 -18.92 9.38 -3.86
N ALA A 81 -19.20 10.60 -3.41
CA ALA A 81 -20.32 11.01 -2.55
C ALA A 81 -21.69 10.43 -2.89
#